data_AF-A0A382YRM8-F1
#
_entry.id   AF-A0A382YRM8-F1
#
_cell.length_a   1.000
_cell.length_b   1.000
_cell.length_c   1.000
_cell.angle_alpha   90.00
_cell.angle_beta   90.00
_cell.angle_gamma   90.00
#
_symmetry.space_group_name_H-M   'P 1'
#
loop_
_entity.id
_entity.type
_entity.pdbx_description
1 polymer ?
#
loop_
_entity_poly.entity_id
_entity_poly.type
_entity_poly.pdbx_seq_one_letter_code
_entity_poly.pdbx_strand_id
1 'polypeptide(L)' 'MGKRCNYDCSYCPAEIHDMESPHTDIKTLKKAVDELSKIKNVRISLTGGEPFVHPNITALLDYARPKVTWINVT' A
#
# COMPACT_ATOMS: atom_id res chain seq x y z
N MET A 1 0.94 -0.20 3.18
CA MET A 1 2.21 0.25 2.56
C MET A 1 3.31 0.53 3.58
N GLY A 2 2.99 1.12 4.73
CA GLY A 2 3.96 1.53 5.74
C GLY A 2 3.95 3.06 5.92
N LYS A 3 4.78 3.56 6.83
CA LYS A 3 4.89 5.00 7.15
C LYS A 3 5.82 5.77 6.19
N ARG A 4 6.67 5.04 5.47
CA ARG A 4 7.73 5.62 4.66
C ARG A 4 7.17 6.50 3.54
N CYS A 5 7.58 7.76 3.54
CA CYS A 5 7.29 8.77 2.54
C CYS A 5 8.58 9.46 2.11
N ASN A 6 8.62 9.97 0.88
CA ASN A 6 9.74 10.78 0.36
C ASN A 6 9.60 12.28 0.68
N TYR A 7 8.42 12.72 1.12
CA TYR A 7 8.17 14.09 1.59
C TYR A 7 8.10 14.14 3.10
N ASP A 8 8.34 15.31 3.72
CA ASP A 8 8.19 15.56 5.17
C ASP A 8 7.22 16.74 5.40
N CYS A 9 5.93 16.45 5.37
CA CYS A 9 4.88 17.47 5.41
C CYS A 9 4.62 17.92 6.85
N SER A 10 4.60 19.24 7.11
CA SER A 10 4.39 19.82 8.44
C SER A 10 3.04 19.50 9.10
N TYR A 11 2.06 19.07 8.31
CA TYR A 11 0.73 18.68 8.77
C TYR A 11 0.57 17.16 8.95
N CYS A 12 1.58 16.36 8.61
CA CYS A 12 1.53 14.91 8.74
C CYS A 12 2.11 14.48 10.09
N PRO A 13 1.38 13.70 10.91
CA PRO A 13 1.91 13.24 12.19
C PRO A 13 2.97 12.15 12.01
N ALA A 14 4.04 12.20 12.80
CA ALA A 14 5.13 11.22 12.78
C ALA A 14 4.68 9.77 13.07
N GLU A 15 3.47 9.59 13.62
CA GLU A 15 2.89 8.27 13.87
C GLU A 15 2.52 7.52 12.58
N ILE A 16 2.20 8.24 11.50
CA ILE A 16 1.78 7.67 10.21
C ILE A 16 2.79 7.93 9.10
N HIS A 17 3.85 8.68 9.40
CA HIS A 17 4.78 9.24 8.43
C HIS A 17 6.20 9.28 8.97
N ASP A 18 7.15 8.79 8.17
CA ASP A 18 8.58 9.00 8.35
C ASP A 18 9.34 8.79 7.03
N MET A 19 10.66 9.05 7.01
CA MET A 19 11.52 8.80 5.85
C MET A 19 12.27 7.47 5.91
N GLU A 20 12.38 6.85 7.09
CA GLU A 20 13.35 5.78 7.34
C GLU A 20 12.71 4.42 7.58
N SER A 21 11.43 4.33 7.95
CA SER A 21 10.81 3.06 8.31
C SER A 21 10.95 2.03 7.18
N PRO A 22 11.12 0.74 7.53
CA PRO A 22 11.17 -0.30 6.53
C PRO A 22 9.83 -0.39 5.79
N HIS A 23 9.91 -0.69 4.50
CA HIS A 23 8.74 -1.04 3.71
C HIS A 23 8.11 -2.33 4.23
N THR A 24 6.78 -2.39 4.22
CA THR A 24 6.08 -3.64 4.54
C THR A 24 6.45 -4.71 3.52
N ASP A 25 6.81 -5.91 3.98
CA ASP A 25 7.14 -7.01 3.07
C ASP A 25 6.01 -7.30 2.08
N ILE A 26 6.38 -7.49 0.81
CA ILE A 26 5.41 -7.69 -0.27
C ILE A 26 4.55 -8.94 -0.06
N LYS A 27 5.06 -9.99 0.59
CA LYS A 27 4.27 -11.22 0.85
C LYS A 27 3.14 -10.93 1.82
N THR A 28 3.38 -10.09 2.83
CA THR A 28 2.34 -9.62 3.75
C THR A 28 1.26 -8.84 3.01
N LEU A 29 1.65 -7.94 2.10
CA LEU A 29 0.70 -7.17 1.29
C LEU A 29 -0.11 -8.07 0.34
N LYS A 30 0.54 -9.04 -0.31
CA LYS A 30 -0.13 -10.04 -1.16
C LYS A 30 -1.13 -10.89 -0.37
N LYS A 31 -0.76 -11.34 0.84
CA LYS A 31 -1.66 -12.07 1.73
C LYS A 31 -2.88 -11.23 2.12
N ALA A 32 -2.69 -9.94 2.39
CA ALA A 32 -3.81 -9.03 2.66
C ALA A 32 -4.74 -8.90 1.43
N VAL A 33 -4.18 -8.77 0.23
CA VAL A 33 -4.95 -8.77 -1.02
C VAL A 33 -5.73 -10.07 -1.19
N ASP A 34 -5.11 -11.23 -0.91
CA ASP A 34 -5.78 -12.53 -0.99
C ASP A 34 -6.98 -12.62 -0.05
N GLU A 35 -6.82 -12.22 1.21
CA GLU A 35 -7.92 -12.20 2.18
C GLU A 35 -9.04 -11.24 1.75
N LEU A 36 -8.69 -10.05 1.28
CA LEU A 36 -9.65 -9.05 0.81
C LEU A 36 -10.38 -9.50 -0.47
N SER A 37 -9.72 -10.24 -1.35
CA SER A 37 -10.30 -10.74 -2.60
C SER A 37 -11.45 -11.73 -2.39
N LYS A 38 -11.57 -12.33 -1.18
CA LYS A 38 -12.70 -13.19 -0.80
C LYS A 38 -14.00 -12.39 -0.64
N ILE A 39 -13.92 -11.08 -0.45
CA ILE A 39 -15.07 -10.19 -0.31
C ILE A 39 -15.57 -9.82 -1.71
N LYS A 40 -16.88 -10.02 -1.94
CA LYS A 40 -17.51 -9.66 -3.22
C LYS A 40 -17.42 -8.16 -3.47
N ASN A 41 -17.01 -7.76 -4.67
CA ASN A 41 -16.89 -6.37 -5.11
C ASN A 41 -15.91 -5.51 -4.28
N VAL A 42 -14.84 -6.12 -3.76
CA VAL A 42 -13.87 -5.40 -2.94
C VAL A 42 -13.17 -4.28 -3.72
N ARG A 43 -13.03 -3.14 -3.04
CA ARG A 43 -12.25 -1.99 -3.51
C ARG A 43 -11.08 -1.82 -2.56
N ILE A 44 -9.87 -1.77 -3.09
CA ILE A 44 -8.65 -1.58 -2.29
C ILE A 44 -8.12 -0.17 -2.53
N SER A 45 -7.93 0.58 -1.45
CA SER A 45 -7.17 1.83 -1.49
C SER A 45 -5.80 1.59 -0.88
N LEU A 46 -4.76 1.80 -1.66
CA LEU A 46 -3.38 1.72 -1.22
C LEU A 46 -2.96 3.08 -0.71
N THR A 47 -2.77 3.19 0.61
CA THR A 47 -2.42 4.42 1.33
C THR A 47 -1.27 4.15 2.31
N GLY A 48 -0.70 5.21 2.88
CA GLY A 48 0.35 5.15 3.91
C GLY A 48 1.17 6.44 3.89
N GLY A 49 2.50 6.31 3.92
CA GLY A 49 3.38 7.35 3.39
C GLY A 49 3.20 7.51 1.88
N GLU A 50 4.26 7.33 1.09
CA GLU A 50 4.15 7.41 -0.38
C GLU A 50 4.15 6.00 -0.98
N PRO A 51 3.02 5.50 -1.54
CA PRO A 51 2.95 4.14 -2.08
C PRO A 51 3.98 3.84 -3.18
N PHE A 52 4.33 4.85 -4.00
CA PHE A 52 5.28 4.67 -5.10
C PHE A 52 6.74 4.59 -4.66
N VAL A 53 7.07 4.93 -3.40
CA VAL A 53 8.42 4.72 -2.85
C VAL A 53 8.68 3.23 -2.59
N HIS A 54 7.62 2.42 -2.44
CA HIS A 54 7.78 1.00 -2.20
C HIS A 54 8.40 0.29 -3.43
N PRO A 55 9.55 -0.40 -3.29
CA PRO A 55 10.32 -0.91 -4.44
C PRO A 55 9.55 -1.94 -5.28
N ASN A 56 8.60 -2.64 -4.68
CA ASN A 56 7.77 -3.64 -5.36
C ASN A 56 6.30 -3.20 -5.58
N ILE A 57 6.03 -1.89 -5.63
CA ILE A 57 4.65 -1.39 -5.80
C ILE A 57 3.99 -1.91 -7.09
N THR A 58 4.71 -1.91 -8.20
CA THR A 58 4.22 -2.40 -9.51
C THR A 58 3.86 -3.89 -9.44
N ALA A 59 4.75 -4.71 -8.87
CA ALA A 59 4.51 -6.14 -8.68
C ALA A 59 3.31 -6.43 -7.75
N LEU A 60 2.98 -5.54 -6.82
CA LEU A 60 1.79 -5.64 -6.01
C LEU A 60 0.53 -5.25 -6.78
N LEU A 61 0.57 -4.17 -7.57
CA LEU A 61 -0.54 -3.74 -8.42
C LEU A 61 -0.91 -4.82 -9.44
N ASP A 62 0.08 -5.39 -10.13
CA ASP A 62 -0.12 -6.48 -11.09
C ASP A 62 -0.73 -7.72 -10.43
N TYR A 63 -0.31 -8.01 -9.19
CA TYR A 63 -0.85 -9.12 -8.43
C TYR A 63 -2.30 -8.90 -7.96
N ALA A 64 -2.64 -7.67 -7.56
CA ALA A 64 -3.96 -7.33 -7.05
C ALA A 64 -4.99 -7.13 -8.17
N ARG A 65 -4.57 -6.62 -9.33
CA ARG A 65 -5.46 -6.23 -10.43
C ARG A 65 -6.46 -7.29 -10.86
N PRO A 66 -6.11 -8.58 -11.05
CA PRO A 66 -7.08 -9.60 -11.44
C PRO A 66 -7.99 -10.07 -10.29
N LYS A 67 -7.69 -9.71 -9.03
CA LYS A 67 -8.37 -10.24 -7.84
C LYS A 67 -9.40 -9.29 -7.22
N VAL A 68 -9.37 -8.02 -7.62
CA VAL A 68 -10.18 -6.97 -7.00
C VAL A 68 -10.89 -6.14 -8.05
N THR A 69 -12.04 -5.60 -7.68
CA THR A 69 -12.87 -4.85 -8.63
C THR A 69 -12.27 -3.49 -8.94
N TRP A 70 -11.61 -2.87 -7.96
CA TRP A 70 -11.04 -1.54 -8.11
C TRP A 70 -9.85 -1.31 -7.18
N ILE A 71 -8.86 -0.57 -7.67
CA ILE A 71 -7.65 -0.19 -6.93
C ILE A 71 -7.50 1.33 -7.00
N ASN A 72 -7.37 1.97 -5.84
CA ASN A 72 -6.86 3.33 -5.72
C ASN A 72 -5.41 3.30 -5.27
N VAL A 73 -4.65 4.31 -5.68
CA VAL A 73 -3.39 4.67 -5.03
C VAL A 73 -3.50 6.13 -4.62
N THR A 74 -3.25 6.42 -3.35
CA THR A 74 -3.37 7.77 -2.76
C THR A 74 -2.22 8.01 -1.79
#